data_AF-A0A1Q2HPP8-F1
#
_entry.id   AF-A0A1Q2HPP8-F1
#
_cell.length_a   1.000
_cell.length_b   1.000
_cell.length_c   1.000
_cell.angle_alpha   90.00
_cell.angle_beta   90.00
_cell.angle_gamma   90.00
#
_symmetry.space_group_name_H-M   'P 1'
#
loop_
_entity.id
_entity.type
_entity.pdbx_description
1 polymer ?
#
loop_
_entity_poly.entity_id
_entity_poly.type
_entity_poly.pdbx_seq_one_letter_code
_entity_poly.pdbx_strand_id
1 'polypeptide(L)' 'MYSFKNLSEARNLTLDWLIEYNYERGHESLGGKAPVEYVRSFLPFTPQNNSEGAKGKNCCLKEFV' A
#
# COMPACT_ATOMS: atom_id res chain seq x y z
N MET A 1 -29.24 -3.87 -12.31
CA MET A 1 -28.40 -4.96 -11.78
C MET A 1 -27.39 -4.31 -10.86
N TYR A 2 -27.37 -4.71 -9.57
CA TYR A 2 -26.39 -4.19 -8.62
C TYR A 2 -25.20 -5.13 -8.58
N SER A 3 -23.98 -4.58 -8.53
CA SER A 3 -22.73 -5.36 -8.52
C SER A 3 -22.53 -6.17 -7.23
N PHE A 4 -23.29 -5.85 -6.17
CA PHE A 4 -23.24 -6.50 -4.86
C PHE A 4 -24.66 -6.83 -4.39
N LYS A 5 -24.78 -7.91 -3.63
CA LYS A 5 -26.03 -8.40 -3.04
C LYS A 5 -26.44 -7.59 -1.82
N ASN A 6 -25.49 -7.05 -1.06
CA ASN A 6 -25.72 -6.17 0.09
C ASN A 6 -24.46 -5.35 0.44
N LEU A 7 -24.61 -4.39 1.35
CA LEU A 7 -23.52 -3.53 1.80
C LEU A 7 -22.41 -4.28 2.55
N SER A 8 -22.74 -5.38 3.23
CA SER A 8 -21.74 -6.19 3.95
C SER A 8 -20.80 -6.90 2.98
N GLU A 9 -21.30 -7.41 1.86
CA GLU A 9 -20.49 -7.99 0.79
C GLU A 9 -19.53 -6.95 0.19
N ALA A 10 -20.04 -5.76 -0.16
CA ALA A 10 -19.20 -4.68 -0.65
C ALA A 10 -18.12 -4.28 0.37
N ARG A 11 -18.47 -4.22 1.65
CA ARG A 11 -17.53 -3.93 2.74
C ARG A 11 -16.43 -4.98 2.83
N ASN A 12 -16.79 -6.26 2.84
CA ASN A 12 -15.81 -7.35 2.97
C ASN A 12 -14.85 -7.38 1.80
N LEU A 13 -15.36 -7.31 0.56
CA LEU A 13 -14.52 -7.26 -0.64
C LEU A 13 -13.58 -6.05 -0.64
N THR A 14 -14.04 -4.90 -0.16
CA THR A 14 -13.19 -3.71 -0.04
C THR A 14 -12.09 -3.89 1.01
N LEU A 15 -12.38 -4.56 2.12
CA LEU A 15 -11.38 -4.85 3.16
C LEU A 15 -10.32 -5.83 2.66
N ASP A 16 -10.73 -6.89 1.97
CA ASP A 16 -9.80 -7.85 1.39
C ASP A 16 -8.91 -7.18 0.34
N TRP A 17 -9.52 -6.38 -0.54
CA TRP A 17 -8.78 -5.60 -1.53
C TRP A 17 -7.80 -4.60 -0.89
N LEU A 18 -8.18 -3.96 0.21
CA LEU A 18 -7.30 -3.02 0.92
C LEU A 18 -6.04 -3.72 1.45
N ILE A 19 -6.16 -4.95 1.94
CA ILE A 19 -5.03 -5.75 2.42
C ILE A 19 -4.15 -6.12 1.23
N GLU A 20 -4.72 -6.73 0.20
CA GLU A 20 -3.98 -7.15 -0.99
C GLU A 20 -3.23 -5.97 -1.62
N TYR A 21 -3.91 -4.83 -1.82
CA TYR A 21 -3.34 -3.65 -2.44
C TYR A 21 -2.13 -3.09 -1.68
N ASN A 22 -2.21 -3.05 -0.35
CA ASN A 22 -1.19 -2.41 0.47
C ASN A 22 -0.01 -3.34 0.84
N TYR A 23 -0.25 -4.64 0.92
CA TYR A 23 0.70 -5.60 1.47
C TYR A 23 1.22 -6.63 0.47
N GLU A 24 0.45 -6.97 -0.56
CA GLU A 24 0.74 -8.14 -1.42
C GLU A 24 0.96 -7.74 -2.88
N ARG A 25 0.24 -6.74 -3.37
CA ARG A 25 0.23 -6.36 -4.77
C ARG A 25 1.31 -5.33 -5.09
N GLY A 26 2.23 -5.72 -5.97
CA GLY A 26 3.22 -4.82 -6.56
C GLY A 26 2.61 -3.81 -7.53
N HIS A 27 3.10 -2.57 -7.50
CA HIS A 27 2.68 -1.49 -8.42
C HIS A 27 3.85 -1.01 -9.27
N GLU A 28 3.68 -0.90 -10.59
CA GLU A 28 4.74 -0.45 -11.52
C GLU A 28 5.27 0.94 -11.17
N SER A 29 4.39 1.85 -10.76
CA SER A 29 4.76 3.20 -10.29
C SER A 29 5.65 3.20 -9.05
N LEU A 30 5.63 2.11 -8.27
CA LEU A 30 6.47 1.89 -7.09
C LEU A 30 7.66 0.96 -7.39
N GLY A 31 7.95 0.70 -8.67
CA GLY A 31 9.01 -0.22 -9.09
C GLY A 31 8.68 -1.68 -8.81
N GLY A 32 7.41 -2.05 -8.89
CA GLY A 32 6.92 -3.41 -8.65
C GLY A 32 6.71 -3.77 -7.17
N LYS A 33 6.82 -2.80 -6.26
CA LYS A 33 6.64 -2.99 -4.82
C LYS A 33 5.20 -2.74 -4.38
N ALA A 34 4.79 -3.42 -3.32
CA ALA A 34 3.59 -3.03 -2.59
C ALA A 34 3.82 -1.71 -1.83
N PRO A 35 2.76 -0.93 -1.53
CA PRO A 35 2.88 0.35 -0.84
C PRO A 35 3.65 0.25 0.48
N VAL A 36 3.40 -0.79 1.29
CA VAL A 36 4.10 -0.95 2.57
C VAL A 36 5.61 -1.18 2.38
N GLU A 37 5.99 -1.93 1.35
CA GLU A 37 7.39 -2.21 1.00
C GLU A 37 8.09 -0.96 0.47
N TYR A 38 7.37 -0.18 -0.35
CA TYR A 38 7.84 1.11 -0.81
C TYR A 38 8.11 2.02 0.40
N VAL A 39 7.16 2.20 1.31
CA VAL A 39 7.34 3.05 2.51
C VAL A 39 8.49 2.55 3.38
N ARG A 40 8.56 1.24 3.66
CA ARG A 40 9.68 0.63 4.40
C ARG A 40 11.02 0.98 3.76
N SER A 41 11.06 1.02 2.43
CA SER A 41 12.27 1.36 1.70
C SER A 41 12.72 2.82 1.85
N PHE A 42 11.93 3.72 2.46
CA PHE A 42 12.33 5.12 2.72
C PHE A 42 12.52 5.45 4.21
N LEU A 43 12.13 4.55 5.11
CA LEU A 43 12.26 4.77 6.54
C LEU A 43 13.70 4.42 6.98
N PRO A 44 14.50 5.38 7.48
CA PRO A 44 15.82 5.08 8.05
C PRO A 44 15.66 4.25 9.31
N PHE A 45 16.00 2.96 9.24
CA PHE A 45 16.25 2.08 10.38
C PHE A 45 15.43 2.40 11.65
N THR A 46 14.16 1.99 11.69
CA THR A 46 13.72 1.34 12.93
C THR A 46 14.23 -0.09 12.84
N PRO A 47 15.10 -0.56 13.74
CA PRO A 47 15.61 -1.92 13.66
C PRO A 47 14.43 -2.88 13.75
N GLN A 48 14.09 -3.50 12.63
CA GLN A 48 13.43 -4.79 12.61
C GLN A 48 14.50 -5.74 12.12
N ASN A 49 14.82 -6.72 12.95
CA ASN A 49 15.76 -7.78 12.59
C ASN A 49 15.34 -8.33 11.22
N ASN A 50 16.27 -8.18 10.28
CA ASN A 50 16.28 -8.62 8.88
C ASN A 50 15.69 -7.64 7.83
N SER A 51 16.64 -7.01 7.11
CA SER A 51 16.57 -6.60 5.68
C SER A 51 16.17 -5.14 5.34
N GLU A 52 17.15 -4.25 5.52
CA GLU A 52 17.69 -3.17 4.63
C GLU A 52 16.83 -2.24 3.74
N GLY A 53 17.15 -0.94 3.88
CA GLY A 53 17.13 0.13 2.84
C GLY A 53 16.03 1.18 3.02
N ALA A 54 16.16 2.49 2.74
CA ALA A 54 17.21 3.48 2.53
C ALA A 54 16.52 4.87 2.48
N LYS A 55 16.98 5.89 3.22
CA LYS A 55 16.33 7.22 3.31
C LYS A 55 15.86 7.86 1.98
N GLY A 56 14.60 8.30 2.03
CA GLY A 56 14.03 9.58 1.59
C GLY A 56 14.29 10.13 0.19
N LYS A 57 13.22 10.39 -0.59
CA LYS A 57 13.08 11.55 -1.48
C LYS A 57 11.60 11.95 -1.61
N ASN A 58 11.34 13.22 -1.37
CA ASN A 58 10.04 13.90 -1.43
C ASN A 58 9.37 13.67 -2.79
N CYS A 59 8.18 13.07 -2.82
CA CYS A 59 7.37 13.05 -4.04
C CYS A 59 5.88 13.04 -3.68
N CYS A 60 5.21 14.16 -3.96
CA CYS A 60 3.76 14.31 -4.02
C CYS A 60 2.97 14.27 -2.70
N LEU A 61 3.22 15.26 -1.85
CA LEU A 61 2.07 16.00 -1.30
C LEU A 61 1.68 17.05 -2.35
N LYS A 62 0.79 16.67 -3.26
CA LYS A 62 -0.05 17.66 -3.95
C LYS A 62 -1.47 17.43 -3.47
N GLU A 63 -1.97 18.51 -2.90
CA GLU A 63 -3.20 18.67 -2.17
C GLU A 63 -4.39 18.14 -2.97
N PHE A 64 -5.22 17.31 -2.32
CA PHE A 64 -6.63 17.18 -2.67
C PHE A 64 -7.37 18.27 -1.90
N VAL A 65 -7.63 19.39 -2.57
CA VAL A 65 -8.74 20.31 -2.27
C VAL A 65 -9.54 20.45 -3.55
#